data_AF-A0A3D8SZD0-F1
#
_entry.id   AF-A0A3D8SZD0-F1
#
_cell.length_a   1.000
_cell.length_b   1.000
_cell.length_c   1.000
_cell.angle_alpha   90.00
_cell.angle_beta   90.00
_cell.angle_gamma   90.00
#
_symmetry.space_group_name_H-M   'P 1'
#
loop_
_entity.id
_entity.type
_entity.pdbx_description
1 polymer ?
#
loop_
_entity_poly.entity_id
_entity_poly.type
_entity_poly.pdbx_seq_one_letter_code
_entity_poly.pdbx_strand_id
1 'polypeptide(L)'
;MVDTHYNLTKPSLLAGKDVYVEWPLATSTAEAEELAELASYKNSRTIVGTQVYESFLHIFGEFSTFSSILENKYNTVALVDMNTGQVVDPAYPRTSPDQVLLQGILKSGAVDSVSARMSNIMTVDSIGYRWILTGTEGEIEVIAPYAQWQGSPAGKKIKVFPDFGKNVAAVYRAFAEGRKEDYADFAEAMVLHRLLDNYAAAAENKTTEK
;
A
#
# COMPACT_ATOMS: atom_id res chain seq x y z
N MET A 1 19.58 -0.23 -17.68
CA MET A 1 18.45 -1.12 -18.00
C MET A 1 18.75 -2.48 -17.39
N VAL A 2 17.73 -3.22 -16.93
CA VAL A 2 17.93 -4.50 -16.19
C VAL A 2 18.72 -5.55 -16.97
N ASP A 3 18.57 -5.56 -18.29
CA ASP A 3 19.32 -6.41 -19.25
C ASP A 3 20.85 -6.29 -19.14
N THR A 4 21.35 -5.19 -18.58
CA THR A 4 22.79 -4.97 -18.35
C THR A 4 23.26 -5.32 -16.93
N HIS A 5 22.35 -5.46 -15.96
CA HIS A 5 22.72 -5.59 -14.54
C HIS A 5 23.62 -6.81 -14.30
N TYR A 6 23.24 -7.98 -14.81
CA TYR A 6 24.01 -9.21 -14.63
C TYR A 6 25.43 -9.11 -15.21
N ASN A 7 25.54 -8.67 -16.46
CA ASN A 7 26.81 -8.57 -17.18
C ASN A 7 27.78 -7.55 -16.56
N LEU A 8 27.26 -6.51 -15.91
CA LEU A 8 28.08 -5.50 -15.23
C LEU A 8 28.42 -5.89 -13.78
N THR A 9 27.50 -6.59 -13.10
CA THR A 9 27.66 -6.96 -11.69
C THR A 9 28.59 -8.16 -11.53
N LYS A 10 28.42 -9.21 -12.36
CA LYS A 10 29.18 -10.46 -12.24
C LYS A 10 30.70 -10.26 -12.27
N PRO A 11 31.31 -9.46 -13.18
CA PRO A 11 32.75 -9.22 -13.17
C PRO A 11 33.23 -8.52 -11.89
N SER A 12 32.42 -7.62 -11.32
CA SER A 12 32.75 -6.91 -10.09
C SER A 12 32.77 -7.86 -8.88
N LEU A 13 31.78 -8.76 -8.79
CA LEU A 13 31.75 -9.80 -7.77
C LEU A 13 32.90 -10.81 -7.95
N LEU A 14 33.21 -11.24 -9.17
CA LEU A 14 34.37 -12.09 -9.46
C LEU A 14 35.69 -11.45 -9.00
N ALA A 15 35.79 -10.13 -9.09
CA ALA A 15 36.92 -9.36 -8.58
C ALA A 15 36.89 -9.18 -7.04
N GLY A 16 35.87 -9.67 -6.34
CA GLY A 16 35.69 -9.55 -4.89
C GLY A 16 35.29 -8.17 -4.43
N LYS A 17 34.68 -7.36 -5.30
CA LYS A 17 34.22 -6.02 -4.96
C LYS A 17 32.82 -6.05 -4.37
N ASP A 18 32.58 -5.16 -3.42
CA ASP A 18 31.25 -4.82 -2.97
C ASP A 18 30.47 -4.17 -4.12
N VAL A 19 29.17 -4.45 -4.22
CA VAL A 19 28.32 -3.97 -5.32
C VAL A 19 27.01 -3.38 -4.82
N TYR A 20 26.60 -2.28 -5.44
CA TYR A 20 25.26 -1.72 -5.33
C TYR A 20 24.58 -1.86 -6.69
N VAL A 21 23.37 -2.42 -6.73
CA VAL A 21 22.60 -2.63 -7.97
C VAL A 21 21.16 -2.14 -7.76
N GLU A 22 20.59 -1.42 -8.72
CA GLU A 22 19.16 -1.05 -8.65
C GLU A 22 18.26 -2.28 -8.83
N TRP A 23 17.07 -2.26 -8.24
CA TRP A 23 16.06 -3.30 -8.50
C TRP A 23 15.43 -3.15 -9.89
N PRO A 24 15.12 -4.26 -10.60
CA PRO A 24 15.39 -5.66 -10.23
C PRO A 24 16.85 -6.06 -10.39
N LEU A 25 17.29 -7.00 -9.54
CA LEU A 25 18.70 -7.46 -9.51
C LEU A 25 19.16 -8.04 -10.86
N ALA A 26 18.32 -8.83 -11.52
CA ALA A 26 18.60 -9.46 -12.80
C ALA A 26 17.32 -9.70 -13.60
N THR A 27 17.46 -10.20 -14.84
CA THR A 27 16.30 -10.47 -15.71
C THR A 27 15.59 -11.79 -15.40
N SER A 28 16.29 -12.69 -14.71
CA SER A 28 15.77 -14.00 -14.30
C SER A 28 16.21 -14.38 -12.90
N THR A 29 15.46 -15.29 -12.28
CA THR A 29 15.80 -15.86 -10.97
C THR A 29 17.15 -16.57 -11.01
N ALA A 30 17.45 -17.34 -12.07
CA ALA A 30 18.72 -18.06 -12.18
C ALA A 30 19.93 -17.11 -12.20
N GLU A 31 19.83 -15.99 -12.93
CA GLU A 31 20.87 -14.95 -12.92
C GLU A 31 21.02 -14.31 -11.52
N ALA A 32 19.90 -14.04 -10.84
CA ALA A 32 19.91 -13.46 -9.49
C ALA A 32 20.52 -14.42 -8.46
N GLU A 33 20.18 -15.71 -8.53
CA GLU A 33 20.74 -16.78 -7.70
C GLU A 33 22.25 -16.89 -7.90
N GLU A 34 22.72 -16.92 -9.15
CA GLU A 34 24.16 -16.98 -9.43
C GLU A 34 24.92 -15.77 -8.87
N LEU A 35 24.37 -14.56 -9.01
CA LEU A 35 24.98 -13.35 -8.44
C LEU A 35 25.02 -13.42 -6.90
N ALA A 36 23.97 -13.94 -6.26
CA ALA A 36 23.90 -14.09 -4.80
C ALA A 36 24.89 -15.15 -4.29
N GLU A 37 24.97 -16.31 -4.94
CA GLU A 37 25.94 -17.36 -4.64
C GLU A 37 27.37 -16.86 -4.80
N LEU A 38 27.64 -16.14 -5.90
CA LEU A 38 28.95 -15.58 -6.16
C LEU A 38 29.34 -14.53 -5.12
N ALA A 39 28.44 -13.63 -4.74
CA ALA A 39 28.70 -12.64 -3.69
C ALA A 39 29.03 -13.31 -2.35
N SER A 40 28.30 -14.37 -1.99
CA SER A 40 28.56 -15.19 -0.80
C SER A 40 29.92 -15.88 -0.88
N TYR A 41 30.22 -16.57 -1.99
CA TYR A 41 31.50 -17.24 -2.22
C TYR A 41 32.70 -16.28 -2.13
N LYS A 42 32.51 -15.04 -2.59
CA LYS A 42 33.55 -14.00 -2.61
C LYS A 42 33.57 -13.15 -1.33
N ASN A 43 32.66 -13.40 -0.39
CA ASN A 43 32.46 -12.62 0.83
C ASN A 43 32.33 -11.11 0.56
N SER A 44 31.67 -10.76 -0.54
CA SER A 44 31.42 -9.37 -0.95
C SER A 44 30.13 -8.84 -0.34
N ARG A 45 30.10 -7.57 0.04
CA ARG A 45 28.90 -6.90 0.52
C ARG A 45 28.05 -6.45 -0.67
N THR A 46 26.74 -6.62 -0.56
CA THR A 46 25.80 -6.29 -1.63
C THR A 46 24.68 -5.41 -1.11
N ILE A 47 24.21 -4.50 -1.96
CA ILE A 47 23.01 -3.69 -1.74
C ILE A 47 22.16 -3.76 -3.01
N VAL A 48 20.85 -3.95 -2.84
CA VAL A 48 19.88 -3.83 -3.93
C VAL A 48 18.90 -2.70 -3.61
N GLY A 49 18.60 -1.84 -4.58
CA GLY A 49 17.62 -0.76 -4.41
C GLY A 49 16.24 -1.30 -4.03
N THR A 50 15.50 -0.60 -3.15
CA THR A 50 14.20 -1.07 -2.64
C THR A 50 13.04 -0.72 -3.59
N GLN A 51 12.08 -1.64 -3.73
CA GLN A 51 10.77 -1.38 -4.35
C GLN A 51 9.63 -1.39 -3.32
N VAL A 52 8.52 -0.72 -3.67
CA VAL A 52 7.32 -0.58 -2.83
C VAL A 52 6.87 -1.91 -2.20
N TYR A 53 6.82 -2.96 -3.01
CA TYR A 53 6.32 -4.26 -2.58
C TYR A 53 7.35 -5.05 -1.75
N GLU A 54 8.63 -4.80 -1.93
CA GLU A 54 9.67 -5.40 -1.08
C GLU A 54 9.54 -4.88 0.35
N SER A 55 9.29 -3.57 0.53
CA SER A 55 9.04 -3.00 1.86
C SER A 55 7.83 -3.63 2.56
N PHE A 56 6.80 -4.00 1.79
CA PHE A 56 5.65 -4.74 2.32
C PHE A 56 6.07 -6.12 2.84
N LEU A 57 6.74 -6.91 2.01
CA LEU A 57 7.18 -8.26 2.37
C LEU A 57 8.19 -8.26 3.52
N HIS A 58 9.03 -7.23 3.62
CA HIS A 58 9.96 -7.05 4.73
C HIS A 58 9.25 -6.86 6.07
N ILE A 59 8.12 -6.13 6.08
CA ILE A 59 7.36 -5.83 7.31
C ILE A 59 6.41 -6.97 7.67
N PHE A 60 5.68 -7.52 6.70
CA PHE A 60 4.57 -8.44 6.96
C PHE A 60 4.87 -9.91 6.63
N GLY A 61 5.98 -10.17 5.95
CA GLY A 61 6.40 -11.50 5.52
C GLY A 61 5.75 -11.95 4.21
N GLU A 62 6.12 -13.18 3.83
CA GLU A 62 5.71 -13.79 2.57
C GLU A 62 4.29 -14.37 2.60
N PHE A 63 3.72 -14.58 1.41
CA PHE A 63 2.49 -15.35 1.22
C PHE A 63 2.72 -16.84 1.51
N SER A 64 1.81 -17.44 2.29
CA SER A 64 1.68 -18.89 2.44
C SER A 64 0.87 -19.49 1.29
N THR A 65 -0.18 -18.79 0.85
CA THR A 65 -1.01 -19.13 -0.32
C THR A 65 -1.40 -17.83 -1.02
N PHE A 66 -1.44 -17.84 -2.35
CA PHE A 66 -1.82 -16.67 -3.13
C PHE A 66 -2.51 -17.04 -4.45
N SER A 67 -3.19 -16.06 -5.03
CA SER A 67 -3.72 -16.05 -6.40
C SER A 67 -3.37 -14.73 -7.07
N SER A 68 -3.07 -14.77 -8.36
CA SER A 68 -2.65 -13.60 -9.13
C SER A 68 -3.27 -13.56 -10.52
N ILE A 69 -3.57 -12.36 -11.00
CA ILE A 69 -3.96 -12.06 -12.37
C ILE A 69 -2.99 -11.02 -12.92
N LEU A 70 -2.37 -11.32 -14.06
CA LEU A 70 -1.50 -10.39 -14.80
C LEU A 70 -2.05 -10.25 -16.21
N GLU A 71 -2.44 -9.03 -16.56
CA GLU A 71 -3.09 -8.74 -17.83
C GLU A 71 -2.41 -7.57 -18.54
N ASN A 72 -2.33 -7.67 -19.86
CA ASN A 72 -1.85 -6.61 -20.74
C ASN A 72 -3.04 -6.13 -21.59
N LYS A 73 -3.73 -5.09 -21.10
CA LYS A 73 -4.88 -4.51 -21.79
C LYS A 73 -4.47 -3.42 -22.78
N TYR A 74 -3.29 -2.82 -22.60
CA TYR A 74 -2.72 -1.83 -23.51
C TYR A 74 -1.46 -2.39 -24.18
N ASN A 75 -1.65 -3.19 -25.22
CA ASN A 75 -0.57 -3.92 -25.90
C ASN A 75 0.37 -3.06 -26.77
N THR A 76 0.23 -1.73 -26.77
CA THR A 76 1.07 -0.80 -27.52
C THR A 76 1.42 0.44 -26.70
N VAL A 77 2.53 1.09 -27.03
CA VAL A 77 3.00 2.34 -26.42
C VAL A 77 3.65 3.23 -27.48
N ALA A 78 3.51 4.55 -27.37
CA ALA A 78 4.24 5.47 -28.24
C ALA A 78 5.73 5.48 -27.84
N LEU A 79 6.60 5.11 -28.77
CA LEU A 79 8.04 5.25 -28.64
C LEU A 79 8.44 6.68 -29.02
N VAL A 80 9.09 7.39 -28.10
CA VAL A 80 9.53 8.77 -28.28
C VAL A 80 11.04 8.82 -28.30
N ASP A 81 11.61 9.51 -29.28
CA ASP A 81 13.03 9.83 -29.30
C ASP A 81 13.33 10.87 -28.21
N MET A 82 14.19 10.51 -27.27
CA MET A 82 14.47 11.34 -26.09
C MET A 82 15.28 12.60 -26.40
N ASN A 83 15.93 12.69 -27.57
CA ASN A 83 16.74 13.85 -27.96
C ASN A 83 15.89 14.92 -28.68
N THR A 84 14.88 14.47 -29.43
CA THR A 84 14.05 15.33 -30.29
C THR A 84 12.64 15.51 -29.75
N GLY A 85 12.19 14.63 -28.84
CA GLY A 85 10.82 14.58 -28.34
C GLY A 85 9.80 14.09 -29.37
N GLN A 86 10.24 13.64 -30.55
CA GLN A 86 9.36 13.19 -31.61
C GLN A 86 8.93 11.74 -31.40
N VAL A 87 7.69 11.44 -31.77
CA VAL A 87 7.18 10.06 -31.80
C VAL A 87 7.87 9.33 -32.95
N VAL A 88 8.64 8.29 -32.62
CA VAL A 88 9.33 7.42 -33.57
C VAL A 88 8.40 6.31 -34.05
N ASP A 89 7.65 5.72 -33.12
CA ASP A 89 6.63 4.71 -33.40
C ASP A 89 5.41 5.00 -32.52
N PRO A 90 4.25 5.35 -33.08
CA PRO A 90 3.07 5.67 -32.29
C PRO A 90 2.44 4.45 -31.59
N ALA A 91 2.80 3.22 -31.98
CA ALA A 91 2.16 1.99 -31.51
C ALA A 91 3.14 0.81 -31.34
N TYR A 92 4.30 1.08 -30.75
CA TYR A 92 5.31 0.06 -30.49
C TYR A 92 4.75 -1.07 -29.61
N PRO A 93 4.93 -2.36 -29.96
CA PRO A 93 4.38 -3.47 -29.19
C PRO A 93 4.89 -3.52 -27.76
N ARG A 94 3.99 -3.68 -26.80
CA ARG A 94 4.29 -3.87 -25.39
C ARG A 94 3.78 -5.23 -24.93
N THR A 95 4.65 -6.01 -24.29
CA THR A 95 4.33 -7.34 -23.76
C THR A 95 4.19 -7.37 -22.23
N SER A 96 4.66 -6.34 -21.54
CA SER A 96 4.56 -6.25 -20.08
C SER A 96 3.11 -6.05 -19.61
N PRO A 97 2.71 -6.68 -18.49
CA PRO A 97 1.40 -6.43 -17.88
C PRO A 97 1.19 -4.97 -17.49
N ASP A 98 -0.07 -4.53 -17.52
CA ASP A 98 -0.52 -3.23 -17.02
C ASP A 98 -1.64 -3.29 -16.00
N GLN A 99 -2.23 -4.48 -15.79
CA GLN A 99 -3.06 -4.79 -14.64
C GLN A 99 -2.41 -5.95 -13.90
N VAL A 100 -2.20 -5.77 -12.60
CA VAL A 100 -1.70 -6.80 -11.70
C VAL A 100 -2.64 -6.85 -10.49
N LEU A 101 -3.23 -8.02 -10.27
CA LEU A 101 -3.95 -8.35 -9.06
C LEU A 101 -3.22 -9.49 -8.36
N LEU A 102 -3.01 -9.38 -7.06
CA LEU A 102 -2.41 -10.40 -6.23
C LEU A 102 -3.14 -10.40 -4.88
N GLN A 103 -3.54 -11.56 -4.39
CA GLN A 103 -4.20 -11.67 -3.09
C GLN A 103 -3.92 -13.02 -2.45
N GLY A 104 -4.01 -13.10 -1.13
CA GLY A 104 -3.74 -14.34 -0.43
C GLY A 104 -3.59 -14.21 1.08
N ILE A 105 -3.03 -15.27 1.69
CA ILE A 105 -2.81 -15.38 3.13
C ILE A 105 -1.31 -15.35 3.38
N LEU A 106 -0.83 -14.43 4.20
CA LEU A 106 0.56 -14.35 4.65
C LEU A 106 0.90 -15.49 5.61
N LYS A 107 2.19 -15.80 5.76
CA LYS A 107 2.67 -16.80 6.74
C LYS A 107 2.27 -16.46 8.20
N SER A 108 1.98 -15.20 8.48
CA SER A 108 1.44 -14.73 9.77
C SER A 108 -0.05 -15.06 9.98
N GLY A 109 -0.76 -15.48 8.94
CA GLY A 109 -2.21 -15.68 8.94
C GLY A 109 -3.03 -14.44 8.54
N ALA A 110 -2.38 -13.28 8.38
CA ALA A 110 -3.04 -12.08 7.85
C ALA A 110 -3.44 -12.26 6.37
N VAL A 111 -4.55 -11.65 5.96
CA VAL A 111 -5.01 -11.64 4.57
C VAL A 111 -4.53 -10.35 3.92
N ASP A 112 -3.98 -10.45 2.71
CA ASP A 112 -3.51 -9.30 1.94
C ASP A 112 -4.05 -9.30 0.50
N SER A 113 -4.19 -8.10 -0.06
CA SER A 113 -4.58 -7.88 -1.44
C SER A 113 -3.86 -6.67 -2.04
N VAL A 114 -3.25 -6.87 -3.20
CA VAL A 114 -2.54 -5.87 -3.99
C VAL A 114 -3.24 -5.71 -5.33
N SER A 115 -3.52 -4.46 -5.69
CA SER A 115 -4.01 -4.07 -7.02
C SER A 115 -3.13 -2.97 -7.56
N ALA A 116 -2.45 -3.26 -8.66
CA ALA A 116 -1.65 -2.29 -9.40
C ALA A 116 -2.17 -2.19 -10.83
N ARG A 117 -2.29 -0.95 -11.31
CA ARG A 117 -2.67 -0.67 -12.69
C ARG A 117 -1.88 0.51 -13.24
N MET A 118 -1.53 0.46 -14.51
CA MET A 118 -0.98 1.63 -15.18
C MET A 118 -2.11 2.61 -15.48
N SER A 119 -1.99 3.85 -14.99
CA SER A 119 -2.87 4.96 -15.34
C SER A 119 -2.07 6.04 -16.05
N ASN A 120 -2.60 6.57 -17.15
CA ASN A 120 -1.78 7.31 -18.10
C ASN A 120 -1.26 8.66 -17.62
N ILE A 121 -1.83 9.30 -16.59
CA ILE A 121 -1.38 10.65 -16.18
C ILE A 121 -1.54 10.89 -14.67
N MET A 122 -2.70 10.63 -14.06
CA MET A 122 -2.96 10.76 -12.61
C MET A 122 -4.16 9.87 -12.22
N THR A 123 -4.25 9.45 -10.96
CA THR A 123 -5.46 8.80 -10.46
C THR A 123 -6.57 9.81 -10.22
N VAL A 124 -7.83 9.37 -10.30
CA VAL A 124 -9.02 10.25 -10.18
C VAL A 124 -9.09 11.01 -8.85
N ASP A 125 -8.47 10.47 -7.80
CA ASP A 125 -8.40 11.04 -6.45
C ASP A 125 -7.00 11.61 -6.12
N SER A 126 -6.10 11.68 -7.11
CA SER A 126 -4.70 12.12 -6.95
C SER A 126 -3.87 11.29 -5.96
N ILE A 127 -4.33 10.07 -5.63
CA ILE A 127 -3.61 9.11 -4.79
C ILE A 127 -3.09 7.98 -5.68
N GLY A 128 -1.81 8.06 -6.05
CA GLY A 128 -1.14 7.06 -6.87
C GLY A 128 -0.74 5.79 -6.10
N TYR A 129 -0.62 5.89 -4.78
CA TYR A 129 -0.38 4.78 -3.88
C TYR A 129 -1.26 4.92 -2.64
N ARG A 130 -1.99 3.86 -2.30
CA ARG A 130 -2.73 3.74 -1.04
C ARG A 130 -2.45 2.39 -0.43
N TRP A 131 -2.11 2.40 0.84
CA TRP A 131 -1.95 1.21 1.65
C TRP A 131 -2.78 1.37 2.91
N ILE A 132 -3.67 0.41 3.15
CA ILE A 132 -4.51 0.36 4.34
C ILE A 132 -4.08 -0.87 5.13
N LEU A 133 -3.81 -0.66 6.42
CA LEU A 133 -3.46 -1.69 7.37
C LEU A 133 -4.52 -1.72 8.47
N THR A 134 -5.28 -2.80 8.54
CA THR A 134 -6.30 -2.99 9.56
C THR A 134 -5.78 -3.93 10.62
N GLY A 135 -5.74 -3.47 11.88
CA GLY A 135 -5.33 -4.25 13.03
C GLY A 135 -6.36 -4.21 14.15
N THR A 136 -6.07 -4.92 15.24
CA THR A 136 -6.94 -4.98 16.43
C THR A 136 -7.03 -3.67 17.19
N GLU A 137 -6.10 -2.73 16.96
CA GLU A 137 -6.06 -1.44 17.66
C GLU A 137 -6.55 -0.26 16.81
N GLY A 138 -6.94 -0.53 15.57
CA GLY A 138 -7.39 0.48 14.62
C GLY A 138 -6.80 0.27 13.23
N GLU A 139 -6.82 1.33 12.44
CA GLU A 139 -6.35 1.32 11.06
C GLU A 139 -5.25 2.34 10.81
N ILE A 140 -4.33 1.99 9.92
CA ILE A 140 -3.32 2.90 9.39
C ILE A 140 -3.55 3.05 7.89
N GLU A 141 -3.64 4.30 7.42
CA GLU A 141 -3.65 4.61 5.99
C GLU A 141 -2.35 5.33 5.62
N VAL A 142 -1.62 4.79 4.65
CA VAL A 142 -0.47 5.45 4.00
C VAL A 142 -0.85 5.81 2.57
N ILE A 143 -0.73 7.10 2.22
CA ILE A 143 -0.98 7.58 0.85
C ILE A 143 0.20 8.35 0.28
N ALA A 144 0.40 8.23 -1.03
CA ALA A 144 1.38 9.02 -1.79
C ALA A 144 0.82 9.40 -3.18
N PRO A 145 1.26 10.53 -3.76
CA PRO A 145 0.77 10.99 -5.07
C PRO A 145 1.23 10.10 -6.23
N TYR A 146 2.39 9.44 -6.10
CA TYR A 146 2.92 8.51 -7.10
C TYR A 146 2.87 7.06 -6.60
N ALA A 147 2.78 6.11 -7.54
CA ALA A 147 2.75 4.68 -7.25
C ALA A 147 4.01 4.20 -6.50
N GLN A 148 5.17 4.81 -6.79
CA GLN A 148 6.42 4.55 -6.07
C GLN A 148 6.56 5.50 -4.89
N TRP A 149 6.17 5.03 -3.71
CA TRP A 149 6.30 5.84 -2.50
C TRP A 149 7.77 6.18 -2.18
N GLN A 150 8.76 5.33 -2.49
CA GLN A 150 10.16 5.62 -2.16
C GLN A 150 10.73 6.85 -2.90
N GLY A 151 10.25 7.12 -4.11
CA GLY A 151 10.68 8.25 -4.94
C GLY A 151 9.80 9.50 -4.85
N SER A 152 8.71 9.49 -4.07
CA SER A 152 7.80 10.64 -3.95
C SER A 152 8.45 11.80 -3.17
N PRO A 153 8.70 12.97 -3.79
CA PRO A 153 9.51 14.04 -3.19
C PRO A 153 8.77 14.88 -2.14
N ALA A 154 7.42 14.83 -2.08
CA ALA A 154 6.59 15.47 -1.04
C ALA A 154 5.15 14.90 -1.07
N GLY A 155 4.38 15.07 0.02
CA GLY A 155 2.92 14.81 0.05
C GLY A 155 2.46 13.46 0.61
N LYS A 156 3.37 12.65 1.17
CA LYS A 156 3.02 11.42 1.87
C LYS A 156 2.22 11.75 3.14
N LYS A 157 1.15 11.00 3.41
CA LYS A 157 0.40 11.12 4.66
C LYS A 157 0.24 9.74 5.29
N ILE A 158 0.45 9.68 6.60
CA ILE A 158 0.12 8.54 7.45
C ILE A 158 -1.02 9.00 8.34
N LYS A 159 -2.15 8.31 8.29
CA LYS A 159 -3.27 8.53 9.22
C LYS A 159 -3.42 7.30 10.08
N VAL A 160 -3.61 7.52 11.38
CA VAL A 160 -3.92 6.46 12.35
C VAL A 160 -5.33 6.71 12.84
N PHE A 161 -6.21 5.75 12.62
CA PHE A 161 -7.57 5.75 13.11
C PHE A 161 -7.63 4.81 14.31
N PRO A 162 -7.83 5.31 15.54
CA PRO A 162 -7.95 4.45 16.70
C PRO A 162 -9.23 3.61 16.62
N ASP A 163 -9.21 2.40 17.18
CA ASP A 163 -10.37 1.53 17.22
C ASP A 163 -11.58 2.21 17.91
N PHE A 164 -12.60 2.53 17.11
CA PHE A 164 -13.89 3.04 17.59
C PHE A 164 -14.62 1.98 18.45
N GLY A 165 -14.33 0.70 18.19
CA GLY A 165 -14.80 -0.45 18.96
C GLY A 165 -14.35 -0.45 20.41
N LYS A 166 -13.28 0.25 20.80
CA LYS A 166 -12.89 0.38 22.22
C LYS A 166 -13.97 1.06 23.06
N ASN A 167 -14.64 2.08 22.52
CA ASN A 167 -15.74 2.76 23.22
C ASN A 167 -16.95 1.84 23.37
N VAL A 168 -17.29 1.11 22.31
CA VAL A 168 -18.40 0.15 22.31
C VAL A 168 -18.10 -1.05 23.22
N ALA A 169 -16.89 -1.59 23.18
CA ALA A 169 -16.42 -2.67 24.03
C ALA A 169 -16.35 -2.24 25.51
N ALA A 170 -16.00 -1.00 25.81
CA ALA A 170 -16.06 -0.45 27.17
C ALA A 170 -17.51 -0.43 27.69
N VAL A 171 -18.47 -0.02 26.85
CA VAL A 171 -19.91 -0.07 27.16
C VAL A 171 -20.37 -1.51 27.41
N TYR A 172 -20.04 -2.46 26.54
CA TYR A 172 -20.41 -3.87 26.73
C TYR A 172 -19.76 -4.49 27.98
N ARG A 173 -18.51 -4.13 28.30
CA ARG A 173 -17.84 -4.56 29.53
C ARG A 173 -18.54 -4.00 30.76
N ALA A 174 -18.85 -2.71 30.78
CA ALA A 174 -19.60 -2.09 31.87
C ALA A 174 -20.99 -2.72 32.06
N PHE A 175 -21.68 -3.04 30.95
CA PHE A 175 -22.95 -3.77 30.97
C PHE A 175 -22.80 -5.17 31.60
N ALA A 176 -21.80 -5.94 31.18
CA ALA A 176 -21.56 -7.29 31.71
C ALA A 176 -21.16 -7.29 33.19
N GLU A 177 -20.44 -6.25 33.64
CA GLU A 177 -19.98 -6.08 35.02
C GLU A 177 -21.00 -5.34 35.92
N GLY A 178 -22.14 -4.92 35.36
CA GLY A 178 -23.22 -4.25 36.09
C GLY A 178 -22.92 -2.81 36.51
N ARG A 179 -21.93 -2.14 35.90
CA ARG A 179 -21.57 -0.74 36.16
C ARG A 179 -22.50 0.22 35.43
N LYS A 180 -23.70 0.42 35.97
CA LYS A 180 -24.77 1.23 35.36
C LYS A 180 -24.43 2.71 35.14
N GLU A 181 -23.46 3.24 35.88
CA GLU A 181 -23.00 4.64 35.73
C GLU A 181 -22.16 4.86 34.45
N ASP A 182 -21.67 3.80 33.83
CA ASP A 182 -20.69 3.86 32.73
C ASP A 182 -21.33 3.70 31.34
N TYR A 183 -22.65 3.56 31.25
CA TYR A 183 -23.37 3.44 29.98
C TYR A 183 -24.81 3.95 30.08
N ALA A 184 -25.33 4.49 28.98
CA ALA A 184 -26.68 5.00 28.94
C ALA A 184 -27.72 3.89 28.81
N ASP A 185 -28.85 4.04 29.50
CA ASP A 185 -30.01 3.16 29.40
C ASP A 185 -31.20 3.83 28.68
N PHE A 186 -32.32 3.12 28.60
CA PHE A 186 -33.51 3.67 27.94
C PHE A 186 -34.10 4.88 28.66
N ALA A 187 -33.95 5.00 29.98
CA ALA A 187 -34.46 6.16 30.71
C ALA A 187 -33.66 7.43 30.35
N GLU A 188 -32.34 7.33 30.26
CA GLU A 188 -31.48 8.42 29.82
C GLU A 188 -31.69 8.78 28.35
N ALA A 189 -31.84 7.79 27.48
CA ALA A 189 -32.18 8.02 26.07
C ALA A 189 -33.51 8.77 25.91
N MET A 190 -34.50 8.48 26.74
CA MET A 190 -35.79 9.17 26.73
C MET A 190 -35.68 10.64 27.15
N VAL A 191 -34.75 11.00 28.05
CA VAL A 191 -34.47 12.41 28.40
C VAL A 191 -33.95 13.14 27.17
N LEU A 192 -32.99 12.54 26.45
CA LEU A 192 -32.45 13.12 25.23
C LEU A 192 -33.51 13.27 24.13
N HIS A 193 -34.36 12.26 23.92
CA HIS A 193 -35.46 12.34 22.96
C HIS A 193 -36.41 13.52 23.25
N ARG A 194 -36.84 13.68 24.50
CA ARG A 194 -37.71 14.81 24.90
C ARG A 194 -37.03 16.16 24.72
N LEU A 195 -35.72 16.23 24.99
CA LEU A 195 -34.94 17.45 24.78
C LEU A 195 -34.89 17.82 23.29
N LEU A 196 -34.68 16.84 22.42
CA LEU A 196 -34.69 17.04 20.96
C LEU A 196 -36.07 17.45 20.44
N ASP A 197 -37.15 16.85 20.96
CA ASP A 197 -38.53 17.24 20.63
C ASP A 197 -38.80 18.70 21.02
N ASN A 198 -38.34 19.12 22.20
CA ASN A 198 -38.45 20.51 22.66
C ASN A 198 -37.65 21.47 21.75
N TYR A 199 -36.44 21.09 21.34
CA TYR A 199 -35.65 21.90 20.41
C TYR A 199 -36.33 22.05 19.04
N ALA A 200 -36.89 20.96 18.51
CA ALA A 200 -37.64 21.00 17.26
C ALA A 200 -38.86 21.92 17.38
N ALA A 201 -39.65 21.78 18.45
CA ALA A 201 -40.81 22.62 18.70
C ALA A 201 -40.45 24.11 18.90
N ALA A 202 -39.35 24.41 19.60
CA ALA A 202 -38.88 25.79 19.80
C ALA A 202 -38.38 26.43 18.49
N ALA A 203 -37.70 25.65 17.63
CA ALA A 203 -37.23 26.10 16.32
C ALA A 203 -38.39 26.42 15.37
N GLU A 204 -39.46 25.59 15.38
CA GLU A 204 -40.68 25.83 14.61
C GLU A 204 -41.43 27.09 15.10
N ASN A 205 -41.44 27.32 16.42
CA ASN A 205 -42.16 28.45 17.03
C ASN A 205 -41.36 29.76 17.09
N LYS A 206 -40.10 29.80 16.64
CA LYS A 206 -39.17 30.95 16.74
C LYS A 206 -39.04 31.53 18.17
N THR A 207 -39.29 30.73 19.20
CA THR A 207 -39.19 31.16 20.60
C THR A 207 -37.83 30.77 21.15
N THR A 208 -37.02 31.75 21.52
CA THR A 208 -35.80 31.55 22.31
C THR A 208 -36.19 31.60 23.79
N GLU A 209 -36.07 30.49 24.51
CA GLU A 209 -36.15 30.55 25.98
C GLU A 209 -34.87 31.23 26.52
N LYS A 210 -35.05 32.13 27.49
CA LYS A 210 -33.98 32.84 28.20
C LYS A 210 -33.43 32.02 29.35
#